data_AF-R1DYT8-F1
#
_entry.id   AF-R1DYT8-F1
#
_cell.length_a   1.000
_cell.length_b   1.000
_cell.length_c   1.000
_cell.angle_alpha   90.00
_cell.angle_beta   90.00
_cell.angle_gamma   90.00
#
_symmetry.space_group_name_H-M   'P 1'
#
loop_
_entity.id
_entity.type
_entity.pdbx_description
1 polymer ?
#
loop_
_entity_poly.entity_id
_entity_poly.type
_entity_poly.pdbx_seq_one_letter_code
_entity_poly.pdbx_strand_id
1 'polypeptide(L)'
;MKEHPDKGGDKEKFHAIGDAYQVLSDVPKRKKYDELGMAGLNDAPLADPGVVFAMMFGERKFGHLVGDLAVVTQQRLQDEGLTKEATAEKLKAAQDARENRLAKLLATRLDEWVSGDKEKFVREALVEVAELHELHMGPQMLASIGIEYELSADRALGVKGHDWFGHAALSHQFASASKALRASQQMAKDAAEFDKLDDEQKAAQQAQFAAQMQNSLYNLMAIDIESTVASAVAKCCADTSVSKDVRRERAKGLLKLGKIFRGVLPPAAEAAPAAAAPVS
;
A
#
# COMPACT_ATOMS: atom_id res chain seq x y z
N MET A 1 17.45 -17.79 -18.06
CA MET A 1 16.68 -16.59 -17.68
C MET A 1 17.64 -15.41 -17.55
N LYS A 2 17.36 -14.29 -18.21
CA LYS A 2 18.25 -13.11 -18.29
C LYS A 2 18.27 -12.29 -17.00
N GLU A 3 17.16 -12.29 -16.27
CA GLU A 3 16.96 -11.55 -15.02
C GLU A 3 17.26 -12.36 -13.75
N HIS A 4 17.79 -13.59 -13.86
CA HIS A 4 18.06 -14.40 -12.66
C HIS A 4 19.11 -13.72 -11.77
N PRO A 5 18.92 -13.65 -10.43
CA PRO A 5 19.85 -12.98 -9.52
C PRO A 5 21.28 -13.55 -9.60
N ASP A 6 21.43 -14.87 -9.71
CA ASP A 6 22.74 -15.54 -9.90
C ASP A 6 23.46 -15.18 -11.21
N LYS A 7 22.77 -14.52 -12.14
CA LYS A 7 23.33 -14.05 -13.42
C LYS A 7 23.47 -12.53 -13.49
N GLY A 8 23.34 -11.84 -12.36
CA GLY A 8 23.44 -10.38 -12.27
C GLY A 8 22.20 -9.64 -12.78
N GLY A 9 21.05 -10.33 -12.87
CA GLY A 9 19.78 -9.75 -13.29
C GLY A 9 19.10 -8.91 -12.22
N ASP A 10 18.12 -8.09 -12.63
CA ASP A 10 17.37 -7.24 -11.71
C ASP A 10 16.38 -8.09 -10.92
N LYS A 11 16.55 -8.11 -9.58
CA LYS A 11 15.72 -8.90 -8.67
C LYS A 11 14.24 -8.46 -8.71
N GLU A 12 13.94 -7.18 -8.89
CA GLU A 12 12.56 -6.69 -9.03
C GLU A 12 11.93 -7.17 -10.34
N LYS A 13 12.71 -7.22 -11.43
CA LYS A 13 12.23 -7.77 -12.72
C LYS A 13 12.06 -9.28 -12.66
N PHE A 14 12.97 -9.99 -12.00
CA PHE A 14 12.84 -11.43 -11.79
C PHE A 14 11.55 -11.77 -11.04
N HIS A 15 11.27 -11.05 -9.95
CA HIS A 15 10.03 -11.23 -9.20
C HIS A 15 8.81 -10.86 -10.03
N ALA A 16 8.84 -9.76 -10.79
CA ALA A 16 7.74 -9.40 -11.70
C ALA A 16 7.42 -10.51 -12.71
N ILE A 17 8.47 -11.12 -13.28
CA ILE A 17 8.32 -12.22 -14.24
C ILE A 17 7.76 -13.46 -13.53
N GLY A 18 8.18 -13.74 -12.30
CA GLY A 18 7.63 -14.81 -11.48
C GLY A 18 6.14 -14.63 -11.19
N ASP A 19 5.74 -13.45 -10.73
CA ASP A 19 4.34 -13.12 -10.44
C ASP A 19 3.48 -13.23 -11.71
N ALA A 20 3.95 -12.67 -12.83
CA ALA A 20 3.28 -12.80 -14.12
C ALA A 20 3.17 -14.26 -14.58
N TYR A 21 4.22 -15.07 -14.35
CA TYR A 21 4.21 -16.48 -14.70
C TYR A 21 3.14 -17.25 -13.91
N GLN A 22 2.89 -16.93 -12.63
CA GLN A 22 1.85 -17.59 -11.85
C GLN A 22 0.43 -17.41 -12.42
N VAL A 23 0.17 -16.26 -13.07
CA VAL A 23 -1.10 -15.99 -13.74
C VAL A 23 -1.11 -16.58 -15.16
N LEU A 24 -0.03 -16.37 -15.91
CA LEU A 24 0.01 -16.65 -17.35
C LEU A 24 0.38 -18.11 -17.70
N SER A 25 0.92 -18.88 -16.74
CA SER A 25 1.25 -20.29 -16.94
C SER A 25 0.02 -21.20 -16.92
N ASP A 26 -1.05 -20.79 -16.23
CA ASP A 26 -2.33 -21.50 -16.17
C ASP A 26 -3.26 -21.02 -17.29
N VAL A 27 -3.65 -21.93 -18.19
CA VAL A 27 -4.41 -21.59 -19.41
C VAL A 27 -5.78 -20.97 -19.09
N PRO A 28 -6.59 -21.52 -18.16
CA PRO A 28 -7.81 -20.85 -17.69
C PRO A 28 -7.59 -19.45 -17.10
N LYS A 29 -6.62 -19.27 -16.18
CA LYS A 29 -6.34 -17.98 -15.55
C LYS A 29 -5.86 -16.95 -16.58
N ARG A 30 -4.96 -17.34 -17.47
CA ARG A 30 -4.48 -16.51 -18.57
C ARG A 30 -5.65 -16.02 -19.43
N LYS A 31 -6.56 -16.92 -19.82
CA LYS A 31 -7.71 -16.56 -20.65
C LYS A 31 -8.62 -15.53 -19.96
N LYS A 32 -8.91 -15.71 -18.67
CA LYS A 32 -9.71 -14.74 -17.90
C LYS A 32 -8.99 -13.38 -17.78
N TYR A 33 -7.67 -13.39 -17.55
CA TYR A 33 -6.85 -12.18 -17.50
C TYR A 33 -6.81 -11.45 -18.86
N ASP A 34 -6.66 -12.18 -19.96
CA ASP A 34 -6.64 -11.62 -21.31
C ASP A 34 -7.97 -10.94 -21.68
N GLU A 35 -9.11 -11.47 -21.19
CA GLU A 35 -10.45 -10.95 -21.48
C GLU A 35 -10.89 -9.79 -20.57
N LEU A 36 -10.54 -9.85 -19.28
CA LEU A 36 -11.11 -8.97 -18.25
C LEU A 36 -10.05 -8.27 -17.37
N GLY A 37 -8.76 -8.47 -17.67
CA GLY A 37 -7.66 -8.05 -16.80
C GLY A 37 -7.71 -8.73 -15.43
N MET A 38 -7.16 -8.07 -14.41
CA MET A 38 -7.18 -8.57 -13.02
C MET A 38 -8.59 -8.82 -12.47
N ALA A 39 -9.61 -8.09 -12.95
CA ALA A 39 -11.00 -8.28 -12.53
C ALA A 39 -11.56 -9.66 -12.92
N GLY A 40 -10.98 -10.31 -13.95
CA GLY A 40 -11.35 -11.67 -14.34
C GLY A 40 -10.86 -12.75 -13.38
N LEU A 41 -9.96 -12.43 -12.45
CA LEU A 41 -9.36 -13.40 -11.53
C LEU A 41 -10.06 -13.47 -10.16
N ASN A 42 -11.16 -12.74 -9.94
CA ASN A 42 -11.87 -12.67 -8.64
C ASN A 42 -12.32 -14.02 -8.04
N ASP A 43 -12.37 -15.10 -8.84
CA ASP A 43 -12.71 -16.46 -8.39
C ASP A 43 -11.47 -17.31 -8.01
N ALA A 44 -10.25 -16.78 -8.12
CA ALA A 44 -9.06 -17.56 -7.89
C ALA A 44 -8.90 -17.92 -6.40
N PRO A 45 -8.35 -19.11 -6.08
CA PRO A 45 -8.11 -19.48 -4.69
C PRO A 45 -7.24 -18.45 -3.99
N LEU A 46 -7.65 -18.04 -2.77
CA LEU A 46 -6.90 -17.19 -1.83
C LEU A 46 -5.53 -17.77 -1.39
N ALA A 47 -5.05 -18.82 -2.04
CA ALA A 47 -3.88 -19.60 -1.64
C ALA A 47 -2.55 -18.92 -1.98
N ASP A 48 -2.54 -17.94 -2.88
CA ASP A 48 -1.32 -17.20 -3.25
C ASP A 48 -1.41 -15.72 -2.81
N PRO A 49 -0.70 -15.34 -1.74
CA PRO A 49 -0.60 -13.96 -1.27
C PRO A 49 -0.18 -12.92 -2.32
N GLY A 50 0.70 -13.27 -3.26
CA GLY A 50 1.15 -12.36 -4.33
C GLY A 50 0.03 -12.06 -5.32
N VAL A 51 -0.71 -13.08 -5.71
CA VAL A 51 -1.90 -12.96 -6.57
C VAL A 51 -3.02 -12.21 -5.85
N VAL A 52 -3.30 -12.52 -4.59
CA VAL A 52 -4.29 -11.80 -3.77
C VAL A 52 -3.93 -10.32 -3.67
N PHE A 53 -2.65 -10.00 -3.43
CA PHE A 53 -2.16 -8.64 -3.41
C PHE A 53 -2.37 -7.93 -4.76
N ALA A 54 -2.00 -8.58 -5.86
CA ALA A 54 -2.14 -8.01 -7.20
C ALA A 54 -3.63 -7.78 -7.58
N MET A 55 -4.54 -8.66 -7.16
CA MET A 55 -5.98 -8.46 -7.34
C MET A 55 -6.51 -7.30 -6.49
N MET A 56 -6.08 -7.19 -5.24
CA MET A 56 -6.61 -6.19 -4.30
C MET A 56 -6.09 -4.77 -4.59
N PHE A 57 -4.84 -4.66 -5.02
CA PHE A 57 -4.12 -3.37 -5.10
C PHE A 57 -3.60 -3.03 -6.50
N GLY A 58 -3.90 -3.86 -7.50
CA GLY A 58 -3.38 -3.74 -8.86
C GLY A 58 -1.89 -4.08 -8.94
N GLU A 59 -1.40 -4.36 -10.15
CA GLU A 59 0.03 -4.62 -10.38
C GLU A 59 0.86 -3.38 -10.04
N ARG A 60 1.40 -3.37 -8.81
CA ARG A 60 2.45 -2.47 -8.31
C ARG A 60 2.19 -0.96 -8.42
N LYS A 61 0.93 -0.52 -8.61
CA LYS A 61 0.59 0.91 -8.58
C LYS A 61 0.90 1.58 -7.23
N PHE A 62 0.89 0.82 -6.13
CA PHE A 62 1.33 1.26 -4.81
C PHE A 62 2.83 0.97 -4.52
N GLY A 63 3.59 0.45 -5.48
CA GLY A 63 4.95 -0.08 -5.24
C GLY A 63 5.97 0.97 -4.76
N HIS A 64 5.76 2.24 -5.08
CA HIS A 64 6.56 3.36 -4.59
C HIS A 64 6.11 3.90 -3.22
N LEU A 65 4.92 3.51 -2.76
CA LEU A 65 4.35 3.91 -1.47
C LEU A 65 4.54 2.84 -0.39
N VAL A 66 4.32 1.57 -0.74
CA VAL A 66 4.34 0.45 0.22
C VAL A 66 5.30 -0.66 -0.16
N GLY A 67 5.74 -0.78 -1.43
CA GLY A 67 6.56 -1.91 -1.88
C GLY A 67 5.86 -3.27 -1.77
N ASP A 68 6.62 -4.36 -1.95
CA ASP A 68 6.07 -5.72 -1.82
C ASP A 68 5.76 -6.05 -0.36
N LEU A 69 4.58 -6.60 -0.06
CA LEU A 69 4.21 -6.95 1.30
C LEU A 69 5.13 -8.02 1.90
N ALA A 70 5.24 -8.01 3.24
CA ALA A 70 6.04 -8.99 3.97
C ALA A 70 5.59 -10.43 3.69
N VAL A 71 4.28 -10.67 3.55
CA VAL A 71 3.73 -12.00 3.23
C VAL A 71 4.15 -12.50 1.84
N VAL A 72 4.22 -11.60 0.85
CA VAL A 72 4.68 -11.92 -0.52
C VAL A 72 6.18 -12.25 -0.50
N THR A 73 6.96 -11.46 0.23
CA THR A 73 8.40 -11.71 0.42
C THR A 73 8.65 -13.04 1.12
N GLN A 74 7.86 -13.36 2.15
CA GLN A 74 7.97 -14.62 2.88
C GLN A 74 7.68 -15.82 2.01
N GLN A 75 6.62 -15.78 1.21
CA GLN A 75 6.28 -16.87 0.30
C GLN A 75 7.41 -17.14 -0.69
N ARG A 76 7.97 -16.09 -1.32
CA ARG A 76 9.08 -16.22 -2.26
C ARG A 76 10.33 -16.86 -1.64
N LEU A 77 10.61 -16.57 -0.37
CA LEU A 77 11.75 -17.15 0.34
C LEU A 77 11.51 -18.60 0.80
N GLN A 78 10.25 -19.01 1.01
CA GLN A 78 9.92 -20.40 1.32
C GLN A 78 10.25 -21.32 0.16
N ASP A 79 10.05 -20.86 -1.08
CA ASP A 79 10.38 -21.61 -2.30
C ASP A 79 11.90 -21.86 -2.47
N GLU A 80 12.75 -21.11 -1.77
CA GLU A 80 14.21 -21.29 -1.80
C GLU A 80 14.71 -22.44 -0.89
N GLY A 81 13.84 -23.07 -0.08
CA GLY A 81 14.20 -24.24 0.74
C GLY A 81 15.22 -23.96 1.84
N LEU A 82 15.29 -22.73 2.35
CA LEU A 82 16.24 -22.26 3.35
C LEU A 82 15.95 -22.80 4.76
N THR A 83 16.94 -22.75 5.65
CA THR A 83 16.71 -22.98 7.09
C THR A 83 15.84 -21.87 7.69
N LYS A 84 15.27 -22.11 8.88
CA LYS A 84 14.47 -21.10 9.58
C LYS A 84 15.29 -19.86 9.91
N GLU A 85 16.54 -20.04 10.36
CA GLU A 85 17.43 -18.91 10.68
C GLU A 85 17.77 -18.09 9.44
N ALA A 86 18.17 -18.75 8.34
CA ALA A 86 18.49 -18.08 7.09
C ALA A 86 17.28 -17.36 6.49
N THR A 87 16.09 -17.95 6.61
CA THR A 87 14.83 -17.32 6.18
C THR A 87 14.54 -16.06 6.99
N ALA A 88 14.69 -16.11 8.32
CA ALA A 88 14.46 -14.97 9.20
C ALA A 88 15.45 -13.82 8.91
N GLU A 89 16.72 -14.15 8.66
CA GLU A 89 17.74 -13.16 8.30
C GLU A 89 17.43 -12.49 6.95
N LYS A 90 17.09 -13.28 5.92
CA LYS A 90 16.70 -12.74 4.61
C LYS A 90 15.43 -11.90 4.67
N LEU A 91 14.44 -12.31 5.46
CA LEU A 91 13.21 -11.55 5.68
C LEU A 91 13.50 -10.18 6.28
N LYS A 92 14.32 -10.15 7.34
CA LYS A 92 14.74 -8.90 7.96
C LYS A 92 15.49 -8.00 6.98
N ALA A 93 16.46 -8.56 6.25
CA ALA A 93 17.22 -7.81 5.25
C ALA A 93 16.33 -7.27 4.12
N ALA A 94 15.35 -8.05 3.67
CA ALA A 94 14.38 -7.63 2.66
C ALA A 94 13.47 -6.50 3.17
N GLN A 95 12.99 -6.59 4.40
CA GLN A 95 12.21 -5.53 5.03
C GLN A 95 13.02 -4.24 5.21
N ASP A 96 14.26 -4.34 5.69
CA ASP A 96 15.17 -3.19 5.81
C ASP A 96 15.42 -2.53 4.44
N ALA A 97 15.64 -3.34 3.39
CA ALA A 97 15.83 -2.85 2.03
C ALA A 97 14.57 -2.16 1.48
N ARG A 98 13.38 -2.75 1.69
CA ARG A 98 12.08 -2.18 1.31
C ARG A 98 11.89 -0.82 1.96
N GLU A 99 12.03 -0.72 3.27
CA GLU A 99 11.86 0.53 4.00
C GLU A 99 12.88 1.60 3.60
N ASN A 100 14.14 1.21 3.37
CA ASN A 100 15.18 2.15 2.92
C ASN A 100 14.93 2.67 1.50
N ARG A 101 14.43 1.81 0.60
CA ARG A 101 14.01 2.20 -0.75
C ARG A 101 12.86 3.19 -0.70
N LEU A 102 11.81 2.88 0.07
CA LEU A 102 10.65 3.76 0.25
C LEU A 102 11.03 5.09 0.89
N ALA A 103 11.91 5.09 1.90
CA ALA A 103 12.42 6.30 2.53
C ALA A 103 13.14 7.22 1.51
N LYS A 104 13.95 6.63 0.62
CA LYS A 104 14.63 7.37 -0.46
C LYS A 104 13.63 7.95 -1.46
N LEU A 105 12.67 7.15 -1.93
CA LEU A 105 11.62 7.62 -2.84
C LEU A 105 10.81 8.77 -2.24
N LEU A 106 10.43 8.64 -0.98
CA LEU A 106 9.72 9.69 -0.24
C LEU A 106 10.57 10.95 -0.08
N ALA A 107 11.85 10.81 0.28
CA ALA A 107 12.76 11.93 0.40
C ALA A 107 12.90 12.70 -0.92
N THR A 108 13.11 11.98 -2.04
CA THR A 108 13.16 12.59 -3.38
C THR A 108 11.88 13.33 -3.72
N ARG A 109 10.71 12.73 -3.44
CA ARG A 109 9.42 13.40 -3.65
C ARG A 109 9.29 14.66 -2.80
N LEU A 110 9.69 14.61 -1.53
CA LEU A 110 9.63 15.75 -0.63
C LEU A 110 10.65 16.83 -0.95
N ASP A 111 11.73 16.54 -1.68
CA ASP A 111 12.68 17.55 -2.13
C ASP A 111 12.06 18.53 -3.15
N GLU A 112 11.08 18.06 -3.94
CA GLU A 112 10.26 18.94 -4.79
C GLU A 112 9.42 19.92 -3.96
N TRP A 113 8.95 19.50 -2.78
CA TRP A 113 8.26 20.40 -1.85
C TRP A 113 9.22 21.43 -1.22
N VAL A 114 10.44 21.01 -0.89
CA VAL A 114 11.43 21.87 -0.24
C VAL A 114 11.96 22.94 -1.20
N SER A 115 12.25 22.57 -2.45
CA SER A 115 13.01 23.38 -3.39
C SER A 115 12.25 23.79 -4.66
N GLY A 116 11.08 23.19 -4.92
CA GLY A 116 10.33 23.34 -6.16
C GLY A 116 8.97 24.03 -6.00
N ASP A 117 8.12 23.82 -7.01
CA ASP A 117 6.75 24.35 -7.07
C ASP A 117 5.81 23.52 -6.20
N LYS A 118 5.41 24.10 -5.05
CA LYS A 118 4.49 23.49 -4.10
C LYS A 118 3.09 23.26 -4.69
N GLU A 119 2.66 24.06 -5.66
CA GLU A 119 1.38 23.83 -6.34
C GLU A 119 1.47 22.65 -7.30
N LYS A 120 2.58 22.52 -8.05
CA LYS A 120 2.85 21.33 -8.88
C LYS A 120 2.85 20.07 -8.02
N PHE A 121 3.55 20.09 -6.89
CA PHE A 121 3.57 18.97 -5.94
C PHE A 121 2.15 18.54 -5.52
N VAL A 122 1.28 19.50 -5.20
CA VAL A 122 -0.12 19.23 -4.83
C VAL A 122 -0.92 18.69 -6.01
N ARG A 123 -0.79 19.28 -7.21
CA ARG A 123 -1.48 18.81 -8.43
C ARG A 123 -1.11 17.37 -8.77
N GLU A 124 0.17 17.03 -8.73
CA GLU A 124 0.66 15.68 -9.02
C GLU A 124 0.18 14.67 -7.97
N ALA A 125 0.16 15.06 -6.69
CA ALA A 125 -0.41 14.22 -5.63
C ALA A 125 -1.91 13.97 -5.81
N LEU A 126 -2.68 14.96 -6.28
CA LEU A 126 -4.11 14.80 -6.55
C LEU A 126 -4.38 13.88 -7.75
N VAL A 127 -3.59 13.99 -8.82
CA VAL A 127 -3.67 13.10 -9.98
C VAL A 127 -3.39 11.66 -9.57
N GLU A 128 -2.31 11.44 -8.81
CA GLU A 128 -1.97 10.12 -8.28
C GLU A 128 -3.08 9.54 -7.39
N VAL A 129 -3.65 10.35 -6.48
CA VAL A 129 -4.78 9.92 -5.66
C VAL A 129 -5.97 9.51 -6.52
N ALA A 130 -6.31 10.28 -7.56
CA ALA A 130 -7.40 9.94 -8.47
C ALA A 130 -7.15 8.58 -9.17
N GLU A 131 -5.93 8.34 -9.66
CA GLU A 131 -5.58 7.07 -10.31
C GLU A 131 -5.59 5.87 -9.36
N LEU A 132 -5.11 6.06 -8.12
CA LEU A 132 -5.05 5.01 -7.11
C LEU A 132 -6.42 4.72 -6.51
N HIS A 133 -7.31 5.72 -6.45
CA HIS A 133 -8.66 5.57 -5.92
C HIS A 133 -9.55 4.63 -6.77
N GLU A 134 -9.26 4.51 -8.07
CA GLU A 134 -9.96 3.58 -8.98
C GLU A 134 -9.66 2.09 -8.72
N LEU A 135 -8.65 1.80 -7.89
CA LEU A 135 -8.35 0.42 -7.50
C LEU A 135 -9.31 -0.06 -6.42
N HIS A 136 -9.66 -1.36 -6.45
CA HIS A 136 -10.65 -1.96 -5.55
C HIS A 136 -10.43 -1.61 -4.06
N MET A 137 -9.19 -1.71 -3.56
CA MET A 137 -8.81 -1.31 -2.18
C MET A 137 -7.99 -0.02 -2.12
N GLY A 138 -7.98 0.75 -3.22
CA GLY A 138 -7.23 1.98 -3.35
C GLY A 138 -7.56 3.03 -2.29
N PRO A 139 -8.85 3.37 -2.07
CA PRO A 139 -9.23 4.38 -1.07
C PRO A 139 -8.82 4.00 0.36
N GLN A 140 -8.94 2.72 0.72
CA GLN A 140 -8.56 2.22 2.04
C GLN A 140 -7.03 2.31 2.24
N MET A 141 -6.25 1.89 1.24
CA MET A 141 -4.79 1.95 1.24
C MET A 141 -4.28 3.41 1.35
N LEU A 142 -4.83 4.32 0.54
CA LEU A 142 -4.52 5.75 0.59
C LEU A 142 -4.82 6.33 1.98
N ALA A 143 -5.94 5.94 2.60
CA ALA A 143 -6.28 6.38 3.94
C ALA A 143 -5.26 5.88 4.99
N SER A 144 -4.88 4.61 4.97
CA SER A 144 -3.84 4.07 5.88
C SER A 144 -2.50 4.78 5.71
N ILE A 145 -2.03 4.97 4.47
CA ILE A 145 -0.76 5.68 4.20
C ILE A 145 -0.86 7.14 4.64
N GLY A 146 -1.98 7.81 4.36
CA GLY A 146 -2.20 9.20 4.71
C GLY A 146 -2.21 9.43 6.23
N ILE A 147 -2.81 8.52 7.00
CA ILE A 147 -2.77 8.57 8.47
C ILE A 147 -1.32 8.45 8.97
N GLU A 148 -0.54 7.51 8.44
CA GLU A 148 0.86 7.34 8.86
C GLU A 148 1.74 8.53 8.49
N TYR A 149 1.48 9.17 7.34
CA TYR A 149 2.14 10.42 6.95
C TYR A 149 1.83 11.56 7.92
N GLU A 150 0.56 11.74 8.29
CA GLU A 150 0.14 12.80 9.22
C GLU A 150 0.72 12.57 10.63
N LEU A 151 0.56 11.38 11.19
CA LEU A 151 1.08 11.03 12.53
C LEU A 151 2.59 11.23 12.62
N SER A 152 3.31 10.79 11.59
CA SER A 152 4.77 10.91 11.55
C SER A 152 5.23 12.34 11.31
N ALA A 153 4.52 13.11 10.48
CA ALA A 153 4.82 14.51 10.25
C ALA A 153 4.60 15.34 11.53
N ASP A 154 3.51 15.12 12.24
CA ASP A 154 3.22 15.82 13.49
C ASP A 154 4.29 15.55 14.55
N ARG A 155 4.73 14.30 14.66
CA ARG A 155 5.87 13.92 15.52
C ARG A 155 7.16 14.65 15.11
N ALA A 156 7.48 14.67 13.82
CA ALA A 156 8.69 15.32 13.30
C ALA A 156 8.68 16.86 13.46
N LEU A 157 7.51 17.49 13.39
CA LEU A 157 7.35 18.94 13.57
C LEU A 157 7.39 19.36 15.04
N GLY A 158 7.23 18.42 15.98
CA GLY A 158 7.35 18.66 17.42
C GLY A 158 6.32 19.65 17.95
N VAL A 159 5.09 19.62 17.42
CA VAL A 159 4.00 20.51 17.84
C VAL A 159 3.69 20.25 19.32
N LYS A 160 4.08 21.19 20.19
CA LYS A 160 3.87 21.10 21.64
C LYS A 160 2.37 20.91 21.94
N GLY A 161 2.04 19.84 22.66
CA GLY A 161 0.69 19.55 23.15
C GLY A 161 -0.14 18.56 22.33
N HIS A 162 0.23 18.23 21.08
CA HIS A 162 -0.61 17.37 20.23
C HIS A 162 -0.21 15.88 20.17
N ASP A 163 1.07 15.49 20.25
CA ASP A 163 1.48 14.07 20.35
C ASP A 163 2.95 13.84 20.75
N TRP A 164 3.47 14.57 21.76
CA TRP A 164 4.90 14.54 22.10
C TRP A 164 5.45 13.14 22.45
N PHE A 165 4.62 12.29 23.05
CA PHE A 165 4.99 10.93 23.44
C PHE A 165 4.64 9.87 22.40
N GLY A 166 4.09 10.25 21.24
CA GLY A 166 3.66 9.31 20.22
C GLY A 166 2.45 8.45 20.64
N HIS A 167 1.62 8.94 21.56
CA HIS A 167 0.40 8.27 22.01
C HIS A 167 -0.58 8.04 20.87
N ALA A 168 -0.70 8.99 19.92
CA ALA A 168 -1.61 8.83 18.79
C ALA A 168 -1.15 7.70 17.87
N ALA A 169 0.14 7.65 17.53
CA ALA A 169 0.70 6.54 16.75
C ALA A 169 0.60 5.19 17.48
N LEU A 170 0.87 5.15 18.79
CA LEU A 170 0.74 3.92 19.58
C LEU A 170 -0.72 3.45 19.65
N SER A 171 -1.66 4.38 19.85
CA SER A 171 -3.09 4.10 19.84
C SER A 171 -3.56 3.61 18.46
N HIS A 172 -3.03 4.21 17.38
CA HIS A 172 -3.32 3.79 16.00
C HIS A 172 -2.86 2.35 15.76
N GLN A 173 -1.61 2.04 16.08
CA GLN A 173 -1.06 0.69 15.97
C GLN A 173 -1.85 -0.33 16.78
N PHE A 174 -2.27 0.01 18.00
CA PHE A 174 -3.11 -0.87 18.82
C PHE A 174 -4.50 -1.08 18.19
N ALA A 175 -5.12 -0.04 17.66
CA ALA A 175 -6.40 -0.14 16.96
C ALA A 175 -6.29 -1.01 15.71
N SER A 176 -5.24 -0.85 14.91
CA SER A 176 -4.96 -1.68 13.73
C SER A 176 -4.71 -3.14 14.11
N ALA A 177 -3.94 -3.41 15.17
CA ALA A 177 -3.73 -4.76 15.70
C ALA A 177 -5.05 -5.41 16.16
N SER A 178 -5.90 -4.65 16.87
CA SER A 178 -7.23 -5.12 17.28
C SER A 178 -8.13 -5.42 16.07
N LYS A 179 -8.09 -4.56 15.04
CA LYS A 179 -8.84 -4.74 13.79
C LYS A 179 -8.39 -6.00 13.05
N ALA A 180 -7.09 -6.25 12.94
CA ALA A 180 -6.53 -7.44 12.31
C ALA A 180 -6.92 -8.72 13.07
N LEU A 181 -6.86 -8.73 14.40
CA LEU A 181 -7.30 -9.87 15.21
C LEU A 181 -8.79 -10.18 14.99
N ARG A 182 -9.64 -9.14 14.99
CA ARG A 182 -11.07 -9.30 14.69
C ARG A 182 -11.31 -9.79 13.28
N ALA A 183 -10.56 -9.28 12.30
CA ALA A 183 -10.64 -9.74 10.91
C ALA A 183 -10.26 -11.22 10.79
N SER A 184 -9.19 -11.66 11.47
CA SER A 184 -8.81 -13.08 11.52
C SER A 184 -9.93 -13.96 12.08
N GLN A 185 -10.54 -13.54 13.19
CA GLN A 185 -11.65 -14.28 13.80
C GLN A 185 -12.90 -14.27 12.92
N GLN A 186 -13.19 -13.15 12.26
CA GLN A 186 -14.34 -13.01 11.38
C GLN A 186 -14.21 -13.88 10.14
N MET A 187 -13.04 -13.90 9.49
CA MET A 187 -12.77 -14.79 8.36
C MET A 187 -13.01 -16.26 8.68
N ALA A 188 -12.55 -16.71 9.86
CA ALA A 188 -12.75 -18.09 10.28
C ALA A 188 -14.25 -18.41 10.47
N LYS A 189 -15.03 -17.46 10.99
CA LYS A 189 -16.48 -17.59 11.15
C LYS A 189 -17.20 -17.57 9.80
N ASP A 190 -16.93 -16.57 8.96
CA ASP A 190 -17.55 -16.41 7.65
C ASP A 190 -17.28 -17.64 6.77
N ALA A 191 -16.04 -18.17 6.78
CA ALA A 191 -15.70 -19.38 6.04
C ALA A 191 -16.48 -20.60 6.55
N ALA A 192 -16.62 -20.77 7.87
CA ALA A 192 -17.36 -21.87 8.46
C ALA A 192 -18.89 -21.75 8.25
N GLU A 193 -19.43 -20.53 8.14
CA GLU A 193 -20.83 -20.28 7.80
C GLU A 193 -21.09 -20.51 6.32
N PHE A 194 -20.20 -20.02 5.45
CA PHE A 194 -20.29 -20.22 4.01
C PHE A 194 -20.22 -21.70 3.62
N ASP A 195 -19.39 -22.49 4.31
CA ASP A 195 -19.26 -23.93 4.05
C ASP A 195 -20.55 -24.72 4.31
N LYS A 196 -21.38 -24.26 5.26
CA LYS A 196 -22.67 -24.89 5.63
C LYS A 196 -23.79 -24.67 4.61
N LEU A 197 -23.63 -23.72 3.70
CA LEU A 197 -24.62 -23.40 2.68
C LEU A 197 -24.68 -24.51 1.60
N ASP A 198 -25.85 -24.70 1.02
CA ASP A 198 -26.01 -25.53 -0.18
C ASP A 198 -25.43 -24.84 -1.43
N ASP A 199 -25.35 -25.56 -2.55
CA ASP A 199 -24.71 -25.04 -3.77
C ASP A 199 -25.45 -23.82 -4.35
N GLU A 200 -26.77 -23.77 -4.24
CA GLU A 200 -27.58 -22.65 -4.74
C GLU A 200 -27.34 -21.39 -3.88
N GLN A 201 -27.31 -21.56 -2.56
CA GLN A 201 -26.99 -20.51 -1.59
C GLN A 201 -25.55 -20.01 -1.73
N LYS A 202 -24.58 -20.92 -1.93
CA LYS A 202 -23.18 -20.56 -2.19
C LYS A 202 -23.07 -19.72 -3.45
N ALA A 203 -23.71 -20.13 -4.54
CA ALA A 203 -23.72 -19.35 -5.77
C ALA A 203 -24.36 -17.97 -5.58
N ALA A 204 -25.46 -17.87 -4.83
CA ALA A 204 -26.14 -16.61 -4.55
C ALA A 204 -25.33 -15.66 -3.65
N GLN A 205 -24.54 -16.20 -2.70
CA GLN A 205 -23.81 -15.40 -1.70
C GLN A 205 -22.32 -15.23 -2.02
N GLN A 206 -21.81 -15.87 -3.06
CA GLN A 206 -20.39 -15.89 -3.43
C GLN A 206 -19.76 -14.49 -3.48
N ALA A 207 -20.43 -13.53 -4.12
CA ALA A 207 -19.90 -12.17 -4.27
C ALA A 207 -19.82 -11.42 -2.92
N GLN A 208 -20.82 -11.59 -2.06
CA GLN A 208 -20.83 -10.97 -0.73
C GLN A 208 -19.75 -11.59 0.16
N PHE A 209 -19.63 -12.92 0.15
CA PHE A 209 -18.60 -13.64 0.87
C PHE A 209 -17.19 -13.19 0.42
N ALA A 210 -16.95 -13.11 -0.90
CA ALA A 210 -15.69 -12.62 -1.45
C ALA A 210 -15.35 -11.20 -0.96
N ALA A 211 -16.32 -10.28 -0.97
CA ALA A 211 -16.12 -8.91 -0.49
C ALA A 211 -15.81 -8.83 1.02
N GLN A 212 -16.45 -9.67 1.85
CA GLN A 212 -16.16 -9.78 3.28
C GLN A 212 -14.76 -10.33 3.55
N MET A 213 -14.37 -11.35 2.78
CA MET A 213 -13.03 -11.94 2.85
C MET A 213 -11.95 -10.94 2.43
N GLN A 214 -12.16 -10.20 1.35
CA GLN A 214 -11.25 -9.14 0.88
C GLN A 214 -11.04 -8.05 1.95
N ASN A 215 -12.12 -7.54 2.56
CA ASN A 215 -12.02 -6.54 3.64
C ASN A 215 -11.23 -7.08 4.84
N SER A 216 -11.41 -8.36 5.18
CA SER A 216 -10.70 -8.96 6.29
C SER A 216 -9.22 -9.19 5.98
N LEU A 217 -8.90 -9.64 4.76
CA LEU A 217 -7.54 -9.75 4.26
C LEU A 217 -6.83 -8.40 4.28
N TYR A 218 -7.50 -7.32 3.85
CA TYR A 218 -6.94 -5.97 3.94
C TYR A 218 -6.53 -5.64 5.38
N ASN A 219 -7.41 -5.89 6.35
CA ASN A 219 -7.13 -5.58 7.75
C ASN A 219 -5.97 -6.40 8.33
N LEU A 220 -5.73 -7.60 7.82
CA LEU A 220 -4.54 -8.40 8.18
C LEU A 220 -3.26 -7.79 7.60
N MET A 221 -3.31 -7.34 6.35
CA MET A 221 -2.18 -6.72 5.67
C MET A 221 -1.90 -5.28 6.12
N ALA A 222 -2.91 -4.58 6.66
CA ALA A 222 -2.82 -3.19 7.08
C ALA A 222 -1.68 -2.95 8.10
N ILE A 223 -1.41 -3.90 8.99
CA ILE A 223 -0.31 -3.80 9.95
C ILE A 223 1.05 -3.71 9.23
N ASP A 224 1.29 -4.56 8.24
CA ASP A 224 2.53 -4.55 7.46
C ASP A 224 2.66 -3.24 6.66
N ILE A 225 1.57 -2.81 6.02
CA ILE A 225 1.50 -1.56 5.27
C ILE A 225 1.85 -0.38 6.18
N GLU A 226 1.11 -0.22 7.29
CA GLU A 226 1.23 0.91 8.20
C GLU A 226 2.60 0.96 8.86
N SER A 227 3.10 -0.17 9.37
CA SER A 227 4.41 -0.23 10.02
C SER A 227 5.57 0.04 9.04
N THR A 228 5.49 -0.47 7.81
CA THR A 228 6.49 -0.21 6.77
C THR A 228 6.51 1.27 6.40
N VAL A 229 5.34 1.86 6.18
CA VAL A 229 5.22 3.29 5.85
C VAL A 229 5.74 4.15 7.00
N ALA A 230 5.35 3.86 8.23
CA ALA A 230 5.85 4.56 9.41
C ALA A 230 7.39 4.50 9.52
N SER A 231 7.99 3.33 9.29
CA SER A 231 9.45 3.18 9.30
C SER A 231 10.14 3.97 8.19
N ALA A 232 9.63 3.88 6.95
CA ALA A 232 10.16 4.63 5.81
C ALA A 232 10.09 6.15 6.04
N VAL A 233 8.98 6.63 6.59
CA VAL A 233 8.79 8.04 6.94
C VAL A 233 9.73 8.45 8.06
N ALA A 234 9.88 7.65 9.12
CA ALA A 234 10.81 7.94 10.20
C ALA A 234 12.26 8.06 9.70
N LYS A 235 12.69 7.16 8.80
CA LYS A 235 13.99 7.22 8.13
C LYS A 235 14.16 8.51 7.31
N CYS A 236 13.15 8.89 6.53
CA CYS A 236 13.15 10.14 5.75
C CYS A 236 13.22 11.39 6.65
N CYS A 237 12.43 11.43 7.72
CA CYS A 237 12.38 12.55 8.67
C CYS A 237 13.60 12.61 9.60
N ALA A 238 14.39 11.53 9.70
CA ALA A 238 15.63 11.48 10.48
C ALA A 238 16.91 11.62 9.62
N ASP A 239 16.78 11.88 8.32
CA ASP A 239 17.90 11.97 7.38
C ASP A 239 18.90 13.08 7.78
N THR A 240 20.04 12.65 8.32
CA THR A 240 21.12 13.54 8.77
C THR A 240 22.02 14.04 7.65
N SER A 241 21.84 13.56 6.41
CA SER A 241 22.58 14.07 5.25
C SER A 241 22.14 15.48 4.83
N VAL A 242 20.96 15.93 5.27
CA VAL A 242 20.41 17.26 5.02
C VAL A 242 20.31 18.11 6.29
N SER A 243 20.10 19.43 6.14
CA SER A 243 19.97 20.34 7.28
C SER A 243 18.70 20.09 8.09
N LYS A 244 18.67 20.56 9.35
CA LYS A 244 17.48 20.48 10.20
C LYS A 244 16.29 21.23 9.59
N ASP A 245 16.54 22.35 8.91
CA ASP A 245 15.49 23.13 8.26
C ASP A 245 14.90 22.39 7.05
N VAL A 246 15.75 21.70 6.26
CA VAL A 246 15.28 20.83 5.17
C VAL A 246 14.41 19.70 5.72
N ARG A 247 14.85 19.01 6.80
CA ARG A 247 14.01 17.97 7.44
C ARG A 247 12.66 18.52 7.90
N ARG A 248 12.63 19.74 8.46
CA ARG A 248 11.41 20.39 8.91
C ARG A 248 10.49 20.76 7.74
N GLU A 249 11.02 21.25 6.61
CA GLU A 249 10.22 21.50 5.41
C GLU A 249 9.70 20.21 4.78
N ARG A 250 10.52 19.14 4.72
CA ARG A 250 10.07 17.80 4.31
C ARG A 250 8.88 17.33 5.16
N ALA A 251 8.94 17.49 6.49
CA ALA A 251 7.83 17.14 7.37
C ALA A 251 6.55 17.94 7.11
N LYS A 252 6.64 19.22 6.71
CA LYS A 252 5.46 20.01 6.29
C LYS A 252 4.88 19.50 4.97
N GLY A 253 5.73 19.14 4.00
CA GLY A 253 5.30 18.55 2.74
C GLY A 253 4.63 17.20 2.94
N LEU A 254 5.17 16.39 3.86
CA LEU A 254 4.59 15.12 4.27
C LEU A 254 3.21 15.29 4.91
N LEU A 255 3.04 16.26 5.82
CA LEU A 255 1.74 16.57 6.41
C LEU A 255 0.71 16.97 5.34
N LYS A 256 1.14 17.76 4.34
CA LYS A 256 0.29 18.15 3.22
C LYS A 256 -0.10 16.94 2.37
N LEU A 257 0.85 16.07 2.06
CA LEU A 257 0.64 14.86 1.27
C LEU A 257 -0.29 13.87 2.00
N GLY A 258 -0.12 13.68 3.31
CA GLY A 258 -1.01 12.84 4.11
C GLY A 258 -2.47 13.31 4.06
N LYS A 259 -2.70 14.62 4.18
CA LYS A 259 -4.04 15.21 4.05
C LYS A 259 -4.67 15.04 2.67
N ILE A 260 -3.85 15.06 1.62
CA ILE A 260 -4.32 14.77 0.24
C ILE A 260 -4.73 13.31 0.13
N PHE A 261 -3.90 12.38 0.62
CA PHE A 261 -4.17 10.93 0.56
C PHE A 261 -5.41 10.53 1.37
N ARG A 262 -5.68 11.23 2.49
CA ARG A 262 -6.91 11.03 3.27
C ARG A 262 -8.16 11.69 2.67
N GLY A 263 -8.04 12.45 1.59
CA GLY A 263 -9.14 13.22 1.00
C GLY A 263 -9.62 14.40 1.87
N VAL A 264 -8.80 14.85 2.84
CA VAL A 264 -9.11 16.00 3.73
C VAL A 264 -8.86 17.33 3.02
N LEU A 265 -8.04 17.33 1.96
CA LEU A 265 -7.93 18.43 1.02
C LEU A 265 -8.76 18.11 -0.21
N PRO A 266 -9.82 18.87 -0.53
CA PRO A 266 -10.60 18.62 -1.72
C PRO A 266 -9.72 18.77 -2.96
N PRO A 267 -9.98 18.01 -4.05
CA PRO A 267 -9.49 18.39 -5.37
C PRO A 267 -9.86 19.85 -5.57
N ALA A 268 -8.90 20.66 -6.02
CA ALA A 268 -9.08 22.10 -6.16
C ALA A 268 -10.49 22.38 -6.71
N ALA A 269 -11.30 23.08 -5.90
CA ALA A 269 -12.61 23.53 -6.29
C ALA A 269 -12.53 24.10 -7.70
N GLU A 270 -13.49 23.74 -8.55
CA GLU A 270 -13.70 24.29 -9.88
C GLU A 270 -13.31 25.77 -9.91
N ALA A 271 -12.13 26.06 -10.45
CA ALA A 271 -11.88 27.36 -11.04
C ALA A 271 -12.57 27.35 -12.41
N ALA A 272 -13.91 27.27 -12.39
CA ALA A 272 -14.71 27.71 -13.52
C ALA A 272 -14.53 29.23 -13.60
N PRO A 273 -13.98 29.78 -14.70
CA PRO A 273 -14.03 31.22 -14.90
C PRO A 273 -15.51 31.60 -14.98
N ALA A 274 -15.92 32.55 -14.15
CA ALA A 274 -17.22 33.19 -14.24
C ALA A 274 -17.46 33.58 -15.71
N ALA A 275 -18.45 32.95 -16.33
CA ALA A 275 -18.89 33.28 -17.68
C ALA A 275 -19.34 34.75 -17.69
N ALA A 276 -18.47 35.63 -18.18
CA ALA A 276 -18.89 36.92 -18.69
C ALA A 276 -19.67 36.66 -19.98
N ALA A 277 -21.00 36.75 -19.90
CA ALA A 277 -21.88 36.85 -21.06
C ALA A 277 -22.17 38.34 -21.36
N PRO A 278 -22.51 38.67 -22.62
CA PRO A 278 -22.10 39.89 -23.27
C PRO A 278 -23.02 41.07 -22.99
N VAL A 279 -22.42 42.26 -23.08
CA VAL A 279 -23.15 43.52 -23.31
C VAL A 279 -23.83 43.41 -24.67
N SER A 280 -25.15 43.57 -24.70
CA SER A 280 -25.94 43.96 -25.89
C SER A 280 -26.78 45.16 -25.50
#